data_AF-A0A4Q3USY8-F1
#
_entry.id   AF-A0A4Q3USY8-F1
#
_cell.length_a   1.000
_cell.length_b   1.000
_cell.length_c   1.000
_cell.angle_alpha   90.00
_cell.angle_beta   90.00
_cell.angle_gamma   90.00
#
_symmetry.space_group_name_H-M   'P 1'
#
loop_
_entity.id
_entity.type
_entity.pdbx_description
1 polymer ?
#
loop_
_entity_poly.entity_id
_entity_poly.type
_entity_poly.pdbx_seq_one_letter_code
_entity_poly.pdbx_strand_id
1 'polypeptide(L)'
;MYTERYMGLPADNAAGYDAGSAIKLAEGLKGRVLLYLGTSDDNVHPSNTYQFIQGLDRAGRSYEFAVGVDQGHSGVRRDRELEFFVDTLVFGKR
;
A
#
# COMPACT_ATOMS: atom_id res chain seq x y z
N MET A 1 12.60 -10.60 -13.26
CA MET A 1 11.39 -10.20 -13.99
C MET A 1 10.20 -11.01 -13.49
N TYR A 2 9.45 -10.48 -12.53
CA TYR A 2 8.17 -11.06 -12.10
C TYR A 2 7.03 -10.44 -12.92
N THR A 3 6.95 -9.11 -12.95
CA THR A 3 5.86 -8.36 -13.57
C THR A 3 5.69 -8.69 -15.05
N GLU A 4 6.76 -8.68 -15.85
CA GLU A 4 6.68 -8.95 -17.29
C GLU A 4 6.18 -10.37 -17.62
N ARG A 5 6.44 -11.35 -16.75
CA ARG A 5 5.94 -12.73 -16.94
C ARG A 5 4.42 -12.81 -16.91
N TYR A 6 3.78 -11.99 -16.07
CA TYR A 6 2.34 -12.06 -15.82
C TYR A 6 1.56 -10.91 -16.48
N MET A 7 2.21 -9.76 -16.68
CA MET A 7 1.59 -8.55 -17.24
C MET A 7 2.08 -8.22 -18.66
N GLY A 8 3.08 -8.93 -19.19
CA GLY A 8 3.74 -8.56 -20.44
C GLY A 8 4.58 -7.30 -20.31
N LEU A 9 5.02 -6.73 -21.43
CA LEU A 9 5.72 -5.44 -21.40
C LEU A 9 4.71 -4.30 -21.18
N PRO A 10 5.09 -3.22 -20.46
CA PRO A 10 4.24 -2.03 -20.31
C PRO A 10 3.79 -1.42 -21.64
N ALA A 11 4.64 -1.51 -22.67
CA ALA A 11 4.32 -1.03 -24.02
C ALA A 11 3.17 -1.83 -24.67
N ASP A 12 3.06 -3.12 -24.34
CA ASP A 12 2.07 -4.02 -24.94
C ASP A 12 0.79 -4.13 -24.09
N ASN A 13 0.86 -3.76 -22.80
CA ASN A 13 -0.26 -3.89 -21.86
C ASN A 13 -0.45 -2.65 -20.96
N ALA A 14 -0.30 -1.44 -21.52
CA ALA A 14 -0.44 -0.20 -20.76
C ALA A 14 -1.75 -0.12 -19.94
N ALA A 15 -2.87 -0.54 -20.55
CA ALA A 15 -4.17 -0.57 -19.87
C ALA A 15 -4.20 -1.51 -18.65
N GLY A 16 -3.55 -2.68 -18.73
CA GLY A 16 -3.46 -3.61 -17.61
C GLY A 16 -2.58 -3.09 -16.48
N TYR A 17 -1.45 -2.46 -16.81
CA TYR A 17 -0.60 -1.78 -15.83
C TYR A 17 -1.34 -0.63 -15.13
N ASP A 18 -2.14 0.12 -15.88
CA ASP A 18 -2.94 1.23 -15.35
C ASP A 18 -4.05 0.73 -14.42
N ALA A 19 -4.77 -0.30 -14.85
CA ALA A 19 -5.85 -0.90 -14.06
C ALA A 19 -5.34 -1.57 -12.77
N GLY A 20 -4.11 -2.09 -12.77
CA GLY A 20 -3.47 -2.68 -11.58
C GLY A 20 -2.76 -1.67 -10.67
N SER A 21 -2.68 -0.39 -11.05
CA SER A 21 -1.92 0.62 -10.30
C SER A 21 -2.73 1.16 -9.12
N ALA A 22 -2.33 0.80 -7.90
CA ALA A 22 -2.93 1.35 -6.68
C ALA A 22 -2.88 2.89 -6.64
N ILE A 23 -1.82 3.51 -7.20
CA ILE A 23 -1.66 4.96 -7.28
C ILE A 23 -2.82 5.58 -8.09
N LYS A 24 -3.19 4.97 -9.22
CA LYS A 24 -4.31 5.42 -10.05
C LYS A 24 -5.67 5.17 -9.42
N LEU A 25 -5.75 4.17 -8.54
CA LEU A 25 -6.98 3.79 -7.83
C LEU A 25 -7.18 4.51 -6.49
N ALA A 26 -6.25 5.37 -6.07
CA ALA A 26 -6.28 6.05 -4.77
C ALA A 26 -7.58 6.85 -4.53
N GLU A 27 -8.12 7.50 -5.55
CA GLU A 27 -9.38 8.26 -5.44
C GLU A 27 -10.58 7.38 -5.07
N GLY A 28 -10.57 6.13 -5.55
CA GLY A 28 -11.61 5.13 -5.32
C GLY A 28 -11.54 4.44 -3.96
N LEU A 29 -10.57 4.78 -3.10
CA LEU A 29 -10.44 4.17 -1.77
C LEU A 29 -11.71 4.38 -0.94
N LYS A 30 -12.26 3.29 -0.40
CA LYS A 30 -13.40 3.28 0.51
C LYS A 30 -12.99 2.69 1.86
N GLY A 31 -13.36 3.36 2.94
CA GLY A 31 -13.01 2.94 4.30
C GLY A 31 -11.64 3.47 4.75
N ARG A 32 -11.16 2.94 5.88
CA ARG A 32 -9.87 3.29 6.47
C ARG A 32 -8.79 2.34 5.94
N VAL A 33 -7.57 2.83 5.80
CA VAL A 33 -6.43 2.02 5.38
C VAL A 33 -5.24 2.25 6.31
N LEU A 34 -4.58 1.16 6.69
CA LEU A 34 -3.26 1.17 7.30
C LEU A 34 -2.25 0.76 6.24
N LEU A 35 -1.28 1.63 5.96
CA LEU A 35 -0.11 1.34 5.16
C LEU A 35 1.03 0.90 6.06
N TYR A 36 1.71 -0.18 5.67
CA TYR A 36 2.85 -0.71 6.40
C TYR A 36 3.98 -1.05 5.43
N LEU A 37 5.22 -0.69 5.79
CA LEU A 37 6.42 -1.14 5.09
C LEU A 37 7.54 -1.46 6.08
N GLY A 38 8.40 -2.41 5.72
CA GLY A 38 9.65 -2.68 6.42
C GLY A 38 10.79 -1.84 5.85
N THR A 39 11.65 -1.27 6.71
CA THR A 39 12.76 -0.42 6.24
C THR A 39 13.88 -1.21 5.56
N SER A 40 13.93 -2.52 5.77
CA SER A 40 14.94 -3.43 5.24
C SER A 40 14.35 -4.39 4.20
N ASP A 41 13.23 -4.03 3.57
CA ASP A 41 12.63 -4.78 2.46
C ASP A 41 13.49 -4.60 1.19
N ASP A 42 14.11 -5.69 0.75
CA ASP A 42 14.94 -5.76 -0.46
C ASP A 42 14.17 -6.26 -1.70
N ASN A 43 12.90 -6.64 -1.54
CA ASN A 43 12.05 -7.16 -2.59
C ASN A 43 11.12 -6.07 -3.16
N VAL A 44 10.42 -5.35 -2.28
CA VAL A 44 9.49 -4.28 -2.66
C VAL A 44 9.95 -2.95 -2.08
N HIS A 45 10.53 -2.13 -2.96
CA HIS A 45 11.12 -0.87 -2.55
C HIS A 45 10.08 0.10 -1.93
N PRO A 46 10.41 0.82 -0.83
CA PRO A 46 9.50 1.75 -0.13
C PRO A 46 8.88 2.85 -1.00
N SER A 47 9.51 3.18 -2.13
CA SER A 47 8.99 4.16 -3.10
C SER A 47 7.60 3.80 -3.61
N ASN A 48 7.21 2.52 -3.66
CA ASN A 48 5.86 2.12 -4.04
C ASN A 48 4.83 2.67 -3.04
N THR A 49 5.10 2.52 -1.73
CA THR A 49 4.24 3.05 -0.67
C THR A 49 4.20 4.57 -0.70
N TYR A 50 5.34 5.23 -0.91
CA TYR A 50 5.39 6.70 -0.99
C TYR A 50 4.59 7.26 -2.17
N GLN A 51 4.63 6.59 -3.33
CA GLN A 51 3.80 7.00 -4.47
C GLN A 51 2.31 6.81 -4.20
N PHE A 52 1.93 5.75 -3.48
CA PHE A 52 0.53 5.56 -3.10
C PHE A 52 0.07 6.60 -2.08
N ILE A 53 0.90 6.92 -1.07
CA ILE A 53 0.67 8.04 -0.15
C ILE A 53 0.43 9.34 -0.91
N GLN A 54 1.30 9.67 -1.87
CA GLN A 54 1.11 10.86 -2.70
C GLN A 54 -0.21 10.83 -3.48
N GLY A 55 -0.64 9.66 -3.97
CA GLY A 55 -1.94 9.48 -4.62
C GLY A 55 -3.11 9.72 -3.66
N LEU A 56 -3.02 9.20 -2.43
CA LEU A 56 -4.03 9.40 -1.38
C LEU A 56 -4.12 10.87 -0.95
N ASP A 57 -2.97 11.54 -0.77
CA ASP A 57 -2.89 12.97 -0.44
C ASP A 57 -3.58 13.82 -1.51
N ARG A 58 -3.28 13.57 -2.80
CA ARG A 58 -3.92 14.26 -3.92
C ARG A 58 -5.42 14.02 -3.99
N ALA A 59 -5.87 12.83 -3.59
CA ALA A 59 -7.27 12.47 -3.55
C ALA A 59 -8.00 12.92 -2.26
N GLY A 60 -7.30 13.59 -1.33
CA GLY A 60 -7.87 13.98 -0.03
C GLY A 60 -8.31 12.79 0.82
N ARG A 61 -7.63 11.64 0.69
CA ARG A 61 -7.93 10.41 1.42
C ARG A 61 -6.99 10.25 2.60
N SER A 62 -7.54 10.16 3.80
CA SER A 62 -6.77 9.89 5.01
C SER A 62 -6.29 8.43 5.05
N TYR A 63 -5.13 8.23 5.67
CA TYR A 63 -4.52 6.93 5.89
C TYR A 63 -3.77 6.92 7.21
N GLU A 64 -3.57 5.72 7.76
CA GLU A 64 -2.60 5.49 8.82
C GLU A 64 -1.33 4.90 8.20
N PHE A 65 -0.17 5.27 8.72
CA PHE A 65 1.11 4.78 8.22
C PHE A 65 1.98 4.27 9.37
N ALA A 66 2.50 3.06 9.21
CA ALA A 66 3.39 2.42 10.17
C ALA A 66 4.66 1.92 9.46
N VAL A 67 5.79 2.00 10.16
CA VAL A 67 7.09 1.59 9.64
C VAL A 67 7.67 0.52 10.56
N GLY A 68 8.00 -0.63 9.98
CA GLY A 68 8.75 -1.69 10.64
C GLY A 68 10.24 -1.44 10.52
N VAL A 69 10.85 -0.83 11.53
CA VAL A 69 12.31 -0.64 11.57
C VAL A 69 13.01 -2.00 11.61
N ASP A 70 14.01 -2.16 10.74
CA ASP A 70 14.79 -3.38 10.52
C ASP A 70 13.97 -4.59 10.07
N GLN A 71 12.71 -4.38 9.66
CA GLN A 71 11.87 -5.44 9.11
C GLN A 71 12.11 -5.56 7.60
N GLY A 72 12.28 -6.79 7.13
CA GLY A 72 12.31 -7.13 5.70
C GLY A 72 10.91 -7.38 5.14
N HIS A 73 10.85 -7.94 3.93
CA HIS A 73 9.61 -8.15 3.18
C HIS A 73 8.51 -8.93 3.94
N SER A 74 8.91 -9.91 4.76
CA SER A 74 8.00 -10.78 5.50
C SER A 74 7.72 -10.33 6.93
N GLY A 75 8.39 -9.27 7.41
CA GLY A 75 8.31 -8.82 8.79
C GLY A 75 7.08 -7.95 9.01
N VAL A 76 6.07 -8.46 9.71
CA VAL A 76 4.79 -7.76 9.94
C VAL A 76 4.59 -7.43 11.41
N ARG A 77 4.16 -6.19 11.72
CA ARG A 77 3.84 -5.73 13.08
C ARG A 77 2.39 -6.08 13.45
N ARG A 78 2.18 -7.34 13.86
CA ARG A 78 0.84 -7.88 14.20
C ARG A 78 0.11 -7.09 15.29
N ASP A 79 0.86 -6.59 16.27
CA ASP A 79 0.35 -5.72 17.32
C ASP A 79 -0.32 -4.46 16.74
N ARG A 80 0.37 -3.81 15.79
CA ARG A 80 -0.12 -2.60 15.13
C ARG A 80 -1.32 -2.87 14.21
N GLU A 81 -1.31 -4.00 13.51
CA GLU A 81 -2.46 -4.41 12.68
C GLU A 81 -3.72 -4.64 13.53
N LEU A 82 -3.59 -5.37 14.64
CA LEU A 82 -4.70 -5.65 15.54
C LEU A 82 -5.25 -4.37 16.18
N GLU A 83 -4.37 -3.46 16.59
CA GLU A 83 -4.79 -2.13 17.09
C GLU A 83 -5.64 -1.39 16.05
N PHE A 84 -5.18 -1.32 14.80
CA PHE A 84 -5.93 -0.68 13.71
C PHE A 84 -7.31 -1.32 13.50
N PHE A 85 -7.39 -2.65 13.51
CA PHE A 85 -8.68 -3.35 13.34
C PHE A 85 -9.61 -3.12 14.52
N VAL A 86 -9.11 -3.18 15.75
CA VAL A 86 -9.92 -2.94 16.95
C VAL A 86 -10.45 -1.50 16.94
N ASP A 87 -9.59 -0.52 16.68
CA ASP A 87 -9.99 0.89 16.61
C ASP A 87 -11.02 1.16 15.50
N THR A 88 -10.83 0.55 14.33
CA THR A 88 -11.72 0.75 13.18
C THR A 88 -13.04 0.01 13.31
N LEU A 89 -13.01 -1.26 13.71
CA LEU A 89 -14.16 -2.18 13.62
C LEU A 89 -14.92 -2.30 14.94
N VAL A 90 -14.24 -2.21 16.08
CA VAL A 90 -14.86 -2.35 17.41
C VAL A 90 -15.26 -0.99 17.95
N PHE A 91 -14.34 -0.02 17.91
CA PHE A 91 -14.59 1.31 18.47
C PHE A 91 -15.12 2.32 17.47
N GLY A 92 -15.14 2.00 16.17
CA GLY A 92 -15.69 2.87 15.13
C GLY A 92 -15.00 4.23 15.05
N LYS A 93 -13.73 4.32 15.46
CA LYS A 93 -12.95 5.56 15.32
C LYS A 93 -12.86 5.90 13.83
N ARG A 94 -13.30 7.10 13.48
CA ARG A 94 -13.29 7.63 12.11
C ARG A 94 -11.94 8.31 11.86
#